data_AF-A0A4P9Z660-F1
#
_entry.id   AF-A0A4P9Z660-F1
#
_cell.length_a   1.000
_cell.length_b   1.000
_cell.length_c   1.000
_cell.angle_alpha   90.00
_cell.angle_beta   90.00
_cell.angle_gamma   90.00
#
_symmetry.space_group_name_H-M   'P 1'
#
loop_
_entity.id
_entity.type
_entity.pdbx_description
1 polymer ?
#
loop_
_entity_poly.entity_id
_entity_poly.type
_entity_poly.pdbx_seq_one_letter_code
_entity_poly.pdbx_strand_id
1 'polypeptide(L)'
;MSDYVVHFAKDYEQKSAYENMLSILGSRVIKARNPFGLVREKAPDPASQRAACFSEIPLHRLRRLAEARSEYGIVFRKDFVVHRGANPIMYAYKDHDMTAALKQIVKSAKKDPDHPIWRITPFVDAPGKYGNSTYFFEWEREWRKAGHFKFSEDDVASVLEPQED
;
A
#
# COMPACT_ATOMS: atom_id res chain seq x y z
N MET A 1 17.25 5.20 -7.49
CA MET A 1 15.91 4.72 -7.06
C MET A 1 15.72 3.31 -7.60
N SER A 2 14.90 2.47 -6.96
CA SER A 2 14.79 1.05 -7.35
C SER A 2 13.87 0.90 -8.56
N ASP A 3 14.15 -0.07 -9.43
CA ASP A 3 13.24 -0.44 -10.53
C ASP A 3 12.22 -1.50 -10.11
N TYR A 4 12.20 -1.84 -8.82
CA TYR A 4 11.34 -2.85 -8.25
C TYR A 4 10.54 -2.31 -7.07
N VAL A 5 9.35 -2.88 -6.91
CA VAL A 5 8.51 -2.72 -5.71
C VAL A 5 8.17 -4.10 -5.15
N VAL A 6 7.92 -4.14 -3.85
CA VAL A 6 7.68 -5.41 -3.14
C VAL A 6 6.32 -5.37 -2.44
N HIS A 7 5.51 -6.40 -2.66
CA HIS A 7 4.38 -6.69 -1.80
C HIS A 7 4.79 -7.68 -0.72
N PHE A 8 4.84 -7.24 0.53
CA PHE A 8 5.16 -8.12 1.66
C PHE A 8 3.95 -8.95 2.09
N ALA A 9 4.14 -10.26 2.18
CA ALA A 9 3.19 -11.16 2.82
C ALA A 9 3.41 -11.12 4.33
N LYS A 10 2.34 -11.16 5.14
CA LYS A 10 2.43 -11.11 6.59
C LYS A 10 1.71 -12.29 7.21
N ASP A 11 2.04 -12.60 8.45
CA ASP A 11 1.25 -13.49 9.28
C ASP A 11 -0.18 -12.94 9.40
N TYR A 12 -1.17 -13.80 9.21
CA TYR A 12 -2.56 -13.41 9.30
C TYR A 12 -3.41 -14.60 9.71
N GLU A 13 -4.18 -14.44 10.79
CA GLU A 13 -4.96 -15.50 11.43
C GLU A 13 -4.08 -16.73 11.72
N GLN A 14 -4.39 -17.87 11.08
CA GLN A 14 -3.69 -19.14 11.27
C GLN A 14 -2.66 -19.44 10.18
N LYS A 15 -2.34 -18.47 9.32
CA LYS A 15 -1.39 -18.64 8.21
C LYS A 15 -0.15 -17.77 8.40
N SER A 16 1.01 -18.39 8.23
CA SER A 16 2.31 -17.73 8.19
C SER A 16 2.44 -16.82 6.95
N ALA A 17 3.40 -15.89 7.00
CA ALA A 17 3.78 -15.06 5.87
C ALA A 17 4.18 -15.88 4.64
N TYR A 18 4.89 -17.01 4.83
CA TYR A 18 5.24 -17.94 3.76
C TYR A 18 4.00 -18.55 3.09
N GLU A 19 3.08 -19.11 3.88
CA GLU A 19 1.84 -19.70 3.35
C GLU A 19 0.96 -18.65 2.65
N ASN A 20 0.93 -17.42 3.18
CA ASN A 20 0.22 -16.31 2.56
C ASN A 20 0.88 -15.89 1.24
N MET A 21 2.22 -15.87 1.15
CA MET A 21 2.94 -15.61 -0.09
C MET A 21 2.61 -16.69 -1.14
N LEU A 22 2.69 -17.97 -0.78
CA LEU A 22 2.31 -19.07 -1.68
C LEU A 22 0.85 -18.99 -2.12
N SER A 23 -0.07 -18.63 -1.22
CA SER A 23 -1.49 -18.45 -1.57
C SER A 23 -1.70 -17.28 -2.55
N ILE A 24 -0.95 -16.19 -2.41
CA ILE A 24 -1.00 -15.06 -3.35
C ILE A 24 -0.44 -15.48 -4.72
N LEU A 25 0.69 -16.19 -4.75
CA LEU A 25 1.28 -16.70 -5.99
C LEU A 25 0.33 -17.68 -6.70
N GLY A 26 -0.24 -18.64 -5.97
CA GLY A 26 -1.16 -19.63 -6.53
C GLY A 26 -2.49 -19.04 -7.01
N SER A 27 -3.03 -18.04 -6.31
CA SER A 27 -4.25 -17.34 -6.75
C SER A 27 -3.98 -16.25 -7.78
N ARG A 28 -2.73 -15.81 -7.92
CA ARG A 28 -2.26 -14.70 -8.75
C ARG A 28 -2.99 -13.37 -8.48
N VAL A 29 -3.41 -13.18 -7.23
CA VAL A 29 -4.15 -12.00 -6.78
C VAL A 29 -3.67 -11.52 -5.41
N ILE A 30 -3.18 -10.29 -5.35
CA ILE A 30 -3.05 -9.54 -4.10
C ILE A 30 -4.41 -8.94 -3.77
N LYS A 31 -5.04 -9.44 -2.72
CA LYS A 31 -6.34 -8.95 -2.25
C LYS A 31 -6.15 -7.64 -1.48
N ALA A 32 -6.67 -6.54 -2.02
CA ALA A 32 -6.91 -5.31 -1.27
C ALA A 32 -7.97 -5.52 -0.18
N ARG A 33 -7.54 -5.87 1.04
CA ARG A 33 -8.42 -6.16 2.17
C ARG A 33 -8.70 -4.94 3.03
N ASN A 34 -7.67 -4.14 3.29
CA ASN A 34 -7.73 -3.02 4.22
C ASN A 34 -7.98 -1.71 3.48
N PRO A 35 -8.81 -0.80 4.04
CA PRO A 35 -8.91 0.55 3.54
C PRO A 35 -7.71 1.40 3.98
N PHE A 36 -7.29 2.32 3.12
CA PHE A 36 -6.10 3.16 3.31
C PHE A 36 -6.38 4.65 3.08
N GLY A 37 -5.40 5.47 3.44
CA GLY A 37 -5.43 6.90 3.19
C GLY A 37 -6.23 7.73 4.20
N LEU A 38 -6.31 9.02 3.90
CA LEU A 38 -6.84 10.09 4.75
C LEU A 38 -8.26 9.82 5.28
N VAL A 39 -9.05 9.06 4.51
CA VAL A 39 -10.48 8.80 4.77
C VAL A 39 -10.81 7.32 4.87
N ARG A 40 -9.83 6.45 5.15
CA ARG A 40 -9.99 4.98 5.14
C ARG A 40 -11.26 4.45 5.84
N GLU A 41 -11.70 5.09 6.92
CA GLU A 41 -12.88 4.71 7.71
C GLU A 41 -14.04 5.72 7.59
N LYS A 42 -13.91 6.70 6.69
CA LYS A 42 -14.83 7.86 6.58
C LYS A 42 -15.43 8.04 5.19
N ALA A 43 -14.92 7.31 4.19
CA ALA A 43 -15.52 7.29 2.85
C ALA A 43 -16.94 6.69 2.92
N PRO A 44 -17.90 7.18 2.11
CA PRO A 44 -19.24 6.61 2.02
C PRO A 44 -19.22 5.12 1.65
N ASP A 45 -18.34 4.74 0.73
CA ASP A 45 -18.03 3.34 0.41
C ASP A 45 -16.62 2.97 0.90
N PRO A 46 -16.48 2.11 1.92
CA PRO A 46 -15.17 1.64 2.38
C PRO A 46 -14.39 0.85 1.32
N ALA A 47 -15.07 0.19 0.37
CA ALA A 47 -14.40 -0.60 -0.66
C ALA A 47 -13.58 0.29 -1.62
N SER A 48 -14.07 1.50 -1.89
CA SER A 48 -13.32 2.53 -2.65
C SER A 48 -11.95 2.87 -2.05
N GLN A 49 -11.76 2.64 -0.74
CA GLN A 49 -10.52 2.94 -0.05
C GLN A 49 -9.60 1.74 0.09
N ARG A 50 -10.04 0.54 -0.32
CA ARG A 50 -9.20 -0.66 -0.23
C ARG A 50 -8.10 -0.62 -1.28
N ALA A 51 -6.86 -0.89 -0.88
CA ALA A 51 -5.73 -0.93 -1.79
C ALA A 51 -4.82 -2.14 -1.56
N ALA A 52 -4.16 -2.60 -2.63
CA ALA A 52 -2.96 -3.41 -2.53
C ALA A 52 -1.77 -2.46 -2.35
N CYS A 53 -0.90 -2.74 -1.37
CA CYS A 53 0.26 -1.90 -1.07
C CYS A 53 1.56 -2.58 -1.52
N PHE A 54 2.53 -1.75 -1.89
CA PHE A 54 3.88 -2.15 -2.22
C PHE A 54 4.86 -1.17 -1.57
N SER A 55 6.10 -1.58 -1.36
CA SER A 55 7.17 -0.72 -0.86
C SER A 55 8.24 -0.60 -1.96
N GLU A 56 8.72 0.62 -2.24
CA GLU A 56 9.87 0.81 -3.14
C GLU A 56 11.16 0.62 -2.36
N ILE A 57 11.94 -0.39 -2.72
CA ILE A 57 13.09 -0.81 -1.93
C ILE A 57 14.37 -0.64 -2.74
N PRO A 58 15.28 0.28 -2.36
CA PRO A 58 16.67 0.15 -2.77
C PRO A 58 17.22 -1.18 -2.20
N LEU A 59 17.75 -2.06 -3.05
CA LEU A 59 18.16 -3.42 -2.66
C LEU A 59 19.08 -3.45 -1.41
N HIS A 60 19.95 -2.44 -1.25
CA HIS A 60 20.83 -2.32 -0.09
C HIS A 60 20.12 -2.01 1.25
N ARG A 61 18.82 -1.69 1.26
CA ARG A 61 17.99 -1.47 2.46
C ARG A 61 16.94 -2.55 2.68
N LEU A 62 17.01 -3.65 1.92
CA LEU A 62 16.06 -4.75 1.98
C LEU A 62 15.90 -5.30 3.40
N ARG A 63 17.00 -5.46 4.15
CA ARG A 63 16.99 -5.95 5.53
C ARG A 63 16.12 -5.12 6.48
N ARG A 64 16.28 -3.79 6.47
CA ARG A 64 15.49 -2.88 7.33
C ARG A 64 13.99 -2.98 7.02
N LEU A 65 13.64 -3.20 5.76
CA LEU A 65 12.25 -3.37 5.33
C LEU A 65 11.70 -4.75 5.69
N ALA A 66 12.51 -5.80 5.55
CA ALA A 66 12.16 -7.14 5.99
C ALA A 66 11.83 -7.15 7.49
N GLU A 67 12.71 -6.55 8.31
CA GLU A 67 12.50 -6.39 9.76
C GLU A 67 11.23 -5.58 10.10
N ALA A 68 10.86 -4.58 9.29
CA ALA A 68 9.69 -3.73 9.55
C ALA A 68 8.37 -4.28 8.98
N ARG A 69 8.42 -5.19 8.00
CA ARG A 69 7.24 -5.66 7.25
C ARG A 69 7.08 -7.17 7.33
N SER A 70 8.01 -7.91 6.75
CA SER A 70 8.09 -9.37 6.71
C SER A 70 9.32 -9.79 5.88
N GLU A 71 9.88 -10.96 6.15
CA GLU A 71 10.97 -11.54 5.34
C GLU A 71 10.45 -12.16 4.03
N TYR A 72 9.14 -12.34 3.90
CA TYR A 72 8.49 -12.91 2.71
C TYR A 72 7.80 -11.83 1.87
N GLY A 73 8.05 -11.83 0.57
CA GLY A 73 7.49 -10.84 -0.34
C GLY A 73 7.54 -11.22 -1.80
N ILE A 74 6.69 -10.56 -2.60
CA ILE A 74 6.62 -10.76 -4.05
C ILE A 74 7.08 -9.49 -4.72
N VAL A 75 8.09 -9.61 -5.57
CA VAL A 75 8.75 -8.48 -6.22
C VAL A 75 8.19 -8.31 -7.64
N PHE A 76 7.82 -7.08 -7.97
CA PHE A 76 7.35 -6.69 -9.29
C PHE A 76 8.23 -5.59 -9.87
N ARG A 77 8.36 -5.56 -11.20
CA ARG A 77 8.93 -4.38 -11.85
C ARG A 77 8.02 -3.18 -11.66
N LYS A 78 8.63 -2.03 -11.40
CA LYS A 78 7.95 -0.75 -11.15
C LYS A 78 7.15 -0.30 -12.36
N ASP A 79 7.69 -0.46 -13.57
CA ASP A 79 6.99 -0.15 -14.81
C ASP A 79 5.69 -0.94 -14.95
N PHE A 80 5.73 -2.24 -14.63
CA PHE A 80 4.56 -3.12 -14.66
C PHE A 80 3.47 -2.64 -13.71
N VAL A 81 3.79 -2.34 -12.44
CA VAL A 81 2.76 -1.90 -11.48
C VAL A 81 2.16 -0.54 -11.87
N VAL A 82 2.96 0.36 -12.46
CA VAL A 82 2.48 1.66 -12.99
C VAL A 82 1.48 1.44 -14.13
N HIS A 83 1.79 0.58 -15.10
CA HIS A 83 0.87 0.23 -16.19
C HIS A 83 -0.43 -0.42 -15.69
N ARG A 84 -0.41 -0.98 -14.48
CA ARG A 84 -1.59 -1.55 -13.79
C ARG A 84 -2.31 -0.57 -12.86
N GLY A 85 -1.95 0.72 -12.91
CA GLY A 85 -2.60 1.79 -12.15
C GLY A 85 -2.14 1.93 -10.70
N ALA A 86 -1.00 1.32 -10.33
CA ALA A 86 -0.36 1.61 -9.06
C ALA A 86 0.33 2.98 -9.10
N ASN A 87 0.34 3.67 -7.97
CA ASN A 87 0.97 4.99 -7.83
C ASN A 87 1.70 5.08 -6.48
N PRO A 88 2.77 5.90 -6.36
CA PRO A 88 3.31 6.25 -5.06
C PRO A 88 2.25 7.02 -4.26
N ILE A 89 2.26 6.86 -2.95
CA ILE A 89 1.39 7.67 -2.09
C ILE A 89 1.94 9.09 -1.96
N MET A 90 1.04 10.01 -1.65
CA MET A 90 1.32 11.41 -1.34
C MET A 90 1.21 11.63 0.16
N TYR A 91 2.08 12.48 0.69
CA TYR A 91 2.01 12.90 2.09
C TYR A 91 1.43 14.30 2.18
N ALA A 92 0.36 14.43 2.97
CA ALA A 92 -0.19 15.70 3.40
C ALA A 92 -0.05 15.76 4.93
N TYR A 93 1.00 16.40 5.44
CA TYR A 93 1.32 16.40 6.87
C TYR A 93 0.12 16.78 7.74
N LYS A 94 -0.03 16.06 8.85
CA LYS A 94 -1.09 16.33 9.82
C LYS A 94 -1.01 17.78 10.29
N ASP A 95 -2.17 18.41 10.48
CA ASP A 95 -2.33 19.79 10.94
C ASP A 95 -1.71 20.86 10.03
N HIS A 96 -1.46 20.53 8.76
CA HIS A 96 -0.99 21.47 7.73
C HIS A 96 -2.10 21.89 6.75
N ASP A 97 -1.90 23.00 6.06
CA ASP A 97 -2.90 23.61 5.15
C ASP A 97 -3.38 22.66 4.04
N MET A 98 -2.46 21.88 3.45
CA MET A 98 -2.81 20.90 2.42
C MET A 98 -3.80 19.85 2.95
N THR A 99 -3.58 19.36 4.16
CA THR A 99 -4.48 18.41 4.82
C THR A 99 -5.82 19.03 5.17
N ALA A 100 -5.81 20.30 5.59
CA ALA A 100 -7.04 21.06 5.86
C ALA A 100 -7.88 21.22 4.57
N ALA A 101 -7.24 21.62 3.46
CA ALA A 101 -7.89 21.75 2.16
C ALA A 101 -8.48 20.43 1.66
N LEU A 102 -7.71 19.33 1.72
CA LEU A 102 -8.21 17.99 1.36
C LEU A 102 -9.41 17.57 2.20
N LYS A 103 -9.38 17.84 3.52
CA LYS A 103 -10.52 17.57 4.41
C LYS A 103 -11.76 18.39 4.05
N GLN A 104 -11.59 19.64 3.59
CA GLN A 104 -12.73 20.45 3.12
C GLN A 104 -13.36 19.87 1.86
N ILE A 105 -12.55 19.45 0.87
CA ILE A 105 -13.03 18.80 -0.36
C ILE A 105 -13.75 17.49 -0.02
N VAL A 106 -13.17 16.66 0.85
CA VAL A 106 -13.81 15.42 1.34
C VAL A 106 -15.16 15.72 2.00
N LYS A 107 -15.24 16.79 2.81
CA LYS A 107 -16.48 17.18 3.47
C LYS A 107 -17.56 17.60 2.47
N SER A 108 -17.23 18.36 1.43
CA SER A 108 -18.18 18.75 0.38
C SER A 108 -18.62 17.56 -0.47
N ALA A 109 -17.73 16.59 -0.70
CA ALA A 109 -18.00 15.39 -1.49
C ALA A 109 -18.86 14.34 -0.75
N LYS A 110 -19.11 14.47 0.56
CA LYS A 110 -19.75 13.42 1.38
C LYS A 110 -21.10 12.92 0.85
N LYS A 111 -21.87 13.78 0.17
CA LYS A 111 -23.18 13.46 -0.40
C LYS A 111 -23.13 12.96 -1.85
N ASP A 112 -21.94 12.92 -2.43
CA ASP A 112 -21.69 12.49 -3.81
C ASP A 112 -20.72 11.29 -3.77
N PRO A 113 -21.24 10.05 -3.73
CA PRO A 113 -20.41 8.83 -3.72
C PRO A 113 -19.52 8.68 -4.96
N ASP A 114 -19.86 9.35 -6.07
CA ASP A 114 -19.12 9.28 -7.33
C ASP A 114 -18.07 10.39 -7.46
N HIS A 115 -17.98 11.28 -6.46
CA HIS A 115 -17.05 12.40 -6.46
C HIS A 115 -15.60 11.90 -6.66
N PRO A 116 -14.82 12.49 -7.60
CA PRO A 116 -13.51 11.97 -7.97
C PRO A 116 -12.47 11.94 -6.83
N ILE A 117 -12.69 12.70 -5.76
CA ILE A 117 -11.82 12.70 -4.57
C ILE A 117 -11.64 11.30 -3.97
N TRP A 118 -12.67 10.45 -4.05
CA TRP A 118 -12.62 9.08 -3.50
C TRP A 118 -11.60 8.19 -4.21
N ARG A 119 -11.20 8.54 -5.44
CA ARG A 119 -10.15 7.86 -6.21
C ARG A 119 -8.74 8.30 -5.79
N ILE A 120 -8.62 9.46 -5.15
CA ILE A 120 -7.34 10.08 -4.77
C ILE A 120 -7.02 9.77 -3.31
N THR A 121 -8.02 9.83 -2.42
CA THR A 121 -7.81 9.69 -0.97
C THR A 121 -7.15 8.38 -0.51
N PRO A 122 -7.27 7.22 -1.19
CA PRO A 122 -6.54 6.01 -0.79
C PRO A 122 -5.01 6.18 -0.90
N PHE A 123 -4.57 7.15 -1.71
CA PHE A 123 -3.16 7.45 -1.99
C PHE A 123 -2.64 8.64 -1.17
N VAL A 124 -3.40 9.18 -0.22
CA VAL A 124 -2.96 10.31 0.59
C VAL A 124 -2.90 9.91 2.05
N ASP A 125 -1.70 9.93 2.63
CA ASP A 125 -1.51 9.76 4.06
C ASP A 125 -1.16 11.07 4.74
N ALA A 126 -1.43 11.13 6.05
CA ALA A 126 -1.12 12.30 6.86
C ALA A 126 -0.09 11.97 7.95
N PRO A 127 1.22 12.05 7.66
CA PRO A 127 2.24 11.86 8.69
C PRO A 127 2.09 12.84 9.85
N GLY A 128 2.30 12.35 11.06
CA GLY A 128 2.13 13.16 12.26
C GLY A 128 1.92 12.37 13.54
N LYS A 129 1.70 13.10 14.64
CA LYS A 129 1.41 12.54 15.96
C LYS A 129 -0.09 12.31 16.13
N TYR A 130 -0.48 11.12 16.55
CA TYR A 130 -1.85 10.68 16.77
C TYR A 130 -2.02 10.21 18.21
N GLY A 131 -2.36 11.14 19.12
CA GLY A 131 -2.39 10.85 20.55
C GLY A 131 -1.01 10.43 21.05
N ASN A 132 -0.89 9.17 21.48
CA ASN A 132 0.36 8.59 21.98
C ASN A 132 1.21 7.89 20.91
N SER A 133 0.74 7.79 19.67
CA SER A 133 1.50 7.18 18.57
C SER A 133 2.00 8.24 17.57
N THR A 134 3.02 7.87 16.81
CA THR A 134 3.51 8.65 15.67
C THR A 134 3.41 7.82 14.39
N TYR A 135 3.12 8.51 13.28
CA TYR A 135 3.06 7.89 11.97
C TYR A 135 4.00 8.67 11.05
N PHE A 136 5.22 8.14 10.86
CA PHE A 136 6.26 8.69 9.99
C PHE A 136 6.93 7.56 9.20
N PHE A 137 6.29 7.15 8.11
CA PHE A 137 6.72 6.06 7.24
C PHE A 137 7.23 6.54 5.87
N GLU A 138 7.53 7.84 5.73
CA GLU A 138 7.94 8.45 4.46
C GLU A 138 9.21 7.83 3.86
N TRP A 139 10.04 7.23 4.71
CA TRP A 139 11.27 6.55 4.32
C TRP A 139 11.04 5.25 3.53
N GLU A 140 9.86 4.63 3.66
CA GLU A 140 9.50 3.36 2.99
C GLU A 140 9.13 3.56 1.52
N ARG A 141 8.74 4.78 1.13
CA ARG A 141 8.23 5.10 -0.21
C ARG A 141 7.14 4.11 -0.63
N GLU A 142 6.01 4.17 0.05
CA GLU A 142 4.87 3.29 -0.19
C GLU A 142 4.20 3.59 -1.55
N TRP A 143 3.80 2.52 -2.23
CA TRP A 143 2.99 2.52 -3.43
C TRP A 143 1.68 1.81 -3.15
N ARG A 144 0.61 2.25 -3.80
CA ARG A 144 -0.72 1.63 -3.70
C ARG A 144 -1.30 1.38 -5.06
N LYS A 145 -2.19 0.39 -5.16
CA LYS A 145 -3.13 0.20 -6.26
C LYS A 145 -4.52 0.04 -5.67
N ALA A 146 -5.47 0.90 -6.04
CA ALA A 146 -6.84 0.81 -5.54
C ALA A 146 -7.52 -0.48 -6.01
N GLY A 147 -8.12 -1.24 -5.09
CA GLY A 147 -8.69 -2.56 -5.32
C GLY A 147 -7.66 -3.68 -5.50
N HIS A 148 -8.14 -4.89 -5.78
CA HIS A 148 -7.27 -6.07 -5.93
C HIS A 148 -6.26 -5.90 -7.07
N PHE A 149 -5.06 -6.44 -6.88
CA PHE A 149 -4.02 -6.43 -7.90
C PHE A 149 -3.86 -7.85 -8.46
N LYS A 150 -4.11 -8.01 -9.75
CA LYS A 150 -4.00 -9.28 -10.47
C LYS A 150 -2.73 -9.29 -11.31
N PHE A 151 -2.07 -10.43 -11.37
CA PHE A 151 -0.83 -10.62 -12.12
C PHE A 151 -0.80 -12.01 -12.76
N SER A 152 0.21 -12.27 -13.59
CA SER A 152 0.56 -13.58 -14.14
C SER A 152 1.92 -14.02 -13.59
N GLU A 153 2.31 -15.27 -13.80
CA GLU A 153 3.61 -15.77 -13.33
C GLU A 153 4.77 -14.96 -13.91
N ASP A 154 4.70 -14.60 -15.19
CA ASP A 154 5.72 -13.82 -15.90
C ASP A 154 5.84 -12.37 -15.41
N ASP A 155 4.83 -11.88 -14.68
CA ASP A 155 4.86 -10.53 -14.11
C ASP A 155 5.67 -10.48 -12.79
N VAL A 156 5.90 -11.63 -12.15
CA VAL A 156 6.69 -11.74 -10.91
C VAL A 156 8.16 -11.68 -11.27
N ALA A 157 8.85 -10.63 -10.82
CA ALA A 157 10.27 -10.46 -11.09
C ALA A 157 11.13 -11.39 -10.23
N SER A 158 10.77 -11.53 -8.95
CA SER A 158 11.44 -12.38 -7.96
C SER A 158 10.55 -12.59 -6.74
N VAL A 159 10.93 -13.50 -5.85
CA VAL A 159 10.38 -13.61 -4.50
C VAL A 159 11.45 -13.27 -3.46
N LEU A 160 11.02 -12.76 -2.31
CA LEU A 160 11.86 -12.62 -1.13
C LEU A 160 11.53 -13.74 -0.17
N GLU A 161 12.57 -14.40 0.31
CA GLU A 161 12.51 -15.42 1.35
C GLU A 161 13.80 -15.32 2.20
N PRO A 162 13.75 -15.72 3.49
CA PRO A 162 14.93 -15.78 4.32
C PRO A 162 15.89 -16.85 3.79
N GLN A 163 17.20 -16.60 3.94
CA GLN A 163 18.21 -17.60 3.61
C GLN A 163 18.18 -18.71 4.66
N GLU A 164 18.07 -19.97 4.22
CA GLU A 164 18.30 -21.12 5.10
C GLU A 164 19.81 -21.24 5.39
N ASP A 165 20.17 -21.43 6.66
CA ASP A 165 21.54 -21.67 7.12
C ASP A 165 22.02 -23.10 6.80
#